data_AF-A0A520CJ14-F1
#
_entry.id   AF-A0A520CJ14-F1
#
_cell.length_a   1.000
_cell.length_b   1.000
_cell.length_c   1.000
_cell.angle_alpha   90.00
_cell.angle_beta   90.00
_cell.angle_gamma   90.00
#
_symmetry.space_group_name_H-M   'P 1'
#
loop_
_entity.id
_entity.type
_entity.pdbx_description
1 polymer ?
#
loop_
_entity_poly.entity_id
_entity_poly.type
_entity_poly.pdbx_seq_one_letter_code
_entity_poly.pdbx_strand_id
1 'polypeptide(L)'
;DDGNIKGVKSEEEEKYMILTAAHQFCKPAIEPFFEEIYVDDKLVLIVNIPESDLKPHYALDDQNKWWAYIRIDDKTVLASKIIVEVLKNDHKDQGVLISYSDNEKVLLQYLADHERITLKEFSKLLRCSYRKAQKILVNLILTNVIKAYTSEKEEYFVAV
;
A
#
# COMPACT_ATOMS: atom_id res chain seq x y z
N ASP A 1 14.75 21.23 4.14
CA ASP A 1 15.85 20.83 3.25
C ASP A 1 16.47 22.09 2.67
N ASP A 2 17.80 22.19 2.64
CA ASP A 2 18.55 23.32 2.06
C ASP A 2 19.02 23.03 0.62
N GLY A 3 18.71 21.84 0.08
CA GLY A 3 19.00 21.43 -1.28
C GLY A 3 20.44 20.98 -1.51
N ASN A 4 21.26 20.90 -0.46
CA ASN A 4 22.67 20.54 -0.59
C ASN A 4 22.89 19.02 -0.59
N ILE A 5 23.50 18.51 -1.66
CA ILE A 5 23.96 17.11 -1.74
C ILE A 5 25.23 16.96 -0.89
N LYS A 6 25.24 15.99 0.05
CA LYS A 6 26.39 15.74 0.95
C LYS A 6 27.22 14.51 0.57
N GLY A 7 26.63 13.60 -0.20
CA GLY A 7 27.22 12.30 -0.51
C GLY A 7 27.25 11.34 0.68
N VAL A 8 27.56 10.08 0.39
CA VAL A 8 27.79 9.02 1.38
C VAL A 8 29.25 9.03 1.84
N LYS A 9 29.50 8.63 3.09
CA LYS A 9 30.87 8.50 3.62
C LYS A 9 31.55 7.19 3.19
N SER A 10 30.77 6.12 3.14
CA SER A 10 31.17 4.80 2.67
C SER A 10 29.97 4.15 2.00
N GLU A 11 30.03 3.97 0.70
CA GLU A 11 29.05 3.26 -0.09
C GLU A 11 28.91 1.79 0.33
N GLU A 12 30.00 1.15 0.73
CA GLU A 12 29.98 -0.23 1.22
C GLU A 12 29.19 -0.37 2.52
N GLU A 13 29.41 0.54 3.48
CA GLU A 13 28.67 0.55 4.75
C GLU A 13 27.17 0.79 4.52
N GLU A 14 26.82 1.78 3.69
CA GLU A 14 25.42 2.10 3.35
C GLU A 14 24.72 0.93 2.64
N LYS A 15 25.37 0.32 1.63
CA LYS A 15 24.85 -0.89 0.96
C LYS A 15 24.63 -2.02 1.95
N TYR A 16 25.58 -2.27 2.85
CA TYR A 16 25.48 -3.32 3.86
C TYR A 16 24.31 -3.08 4.82
N MET A 17 24.14 -1.86 5.31
CA MET A 17 23.02 -1.50 6.19
C MET A 17 21.67 -1.67 5.50
N ILE A 18 21.55 -1.21 4.26
CA ILE A 18 20.31 -1.28 3.48
C ILE A 18 19.95 -2.73 3.13
N LEU A 19 20.92 -3.55 2.70
CA LEU A 19 20.72 -4.98 2.46
C LEU A 19 20.27 -5.69 3.74
N THR A 20 20.92 -5.40 4.86
CA THR A 20 20.56 -5.96 6.16
C THR A 20 19.12 -5.58 6.53
N ALA A 21 18.73 -4.31 6.37
CA ALA A 21 17.37 -3.85 6.59
C ALA A 21 16.36 -4.59 5.70
N ALA A 22 16.64 -4.66 4.40
CA ALA A 22 15.78 -5.27 3.39
C ALA A 22 15.59 -6.78 3.57
N HIS A 23 16.60 -7.50 4.10
CA HIS A 23 16.53 -8.94 4.31
C HIS A 23 16.04 -9.35 5.70
N GLN A 24 16.41 -8.61 6.74
CA GLN A 24 16.13 -8.99 8.13
C GLN A 24 14.91 -8.28 8.72
N PHE A 25 14.61 -7.07 8.25
CA PHE A 25 13.54 -6.23 8.79
C PHE A 25 12.40 -6.01 7.81
N CYS A 26 12.43 -6.68 6.65
CA CYS A 26 11.31 -6.77 5.73
C CYS A 26 10.84 -8.22 5.55
N LYS A 27 9.53 -8.40 5.40
CA LYS A 27 8.90 -9.70 5.14
C LYS A 27 7.79 -9.56 4.10
N PRO A 28 7.86 -10.22 2.93
CA PRO A 28 9.01 -10.95 2.41
C PRO A 28 10.28 -10.08 2.33
N ALA A 29 11.45 -10.72 2.26
CA ALA A 29 12.71 -10.01 2.04
C ALA A 29 12.65 -9.23 0.72
N ILE A 30 13.28 -8.07 0.70
CA ILE A 30 13.36 -7.18 -0.47
C ILE A 30 14.78 -7.27 -1.03
N GLU A 31 14.91 -7.29 -2.35
CA GLU A 31 16.21 -7.26 -3.03
C GLU A 31 16.43 -5.89 -3.69
N PRO A 32 17.21 -4.98 -3.06
CA PRO A 32 17.52 -3.67 -3.64
C PRO A 32 18.62 -3.75 -4.69
N PHE A 33 18.52 -2.92 -5.72
CA PHE A 33 19.61 -2.65 -6.66
C PHE A 33 20.31 -1.35 -6.31
N PHE A 34 21.63 -1.34 -6.41
CA PHE A 34 22.44 -0.18 -6.08
C PHE A 34 23.14 0.38 -7.31
N GLU A 35 23.12 1.70 -7.43
CA GLU A 35 23.88 2.44 -8.43
C GLU A 35 24.63 3.58 -7.73
N GLU A 36 25.85 3.83 -8.18
CA GLU A 36 26.71 4.90 -7.67
C GLU A 36 26.83 5.98 -8.73
N ILE A 37 26.55 7.22 -8.33
CA ILE A 37 26.77 8.39 -9.18
C ILE A 37 27.61 9.43 -8.44
N TYR A 38 28.35 10.25 -9.18
CA TYR A 38 29.08 11.38 -8.63
C TYR A 38 28.38 12.69 -8.97
N VAL A 39 28.15 13.53 -7.96
CA VAL A 39 27.60 14.88 -8.12
C VAL A 39 28.50 15.85 -7.36
N ASP A 40 29.13 16.79 -8.06
CA ASP A 40 30.10 17.74 -7.50
C ASP A 40 31.17 17.07 -6.62
N ASP A 41 31.81 16.03 -7.16
CA ASP A 41 32.82 15.18 -6.51
C ASP A 41 32.32 14.41 -5.27
N LYS A 42 31.00 14.39 -5.02
CA LYS A 42 30.39 13.62 -3.93
C LYS A 42 29.74 12.35 -4.48
N LEU A 43 30.03 11.24 -3.82
CA LEU A 43 29.42 9.95 -4.13
C LEU A 43 27.98 9.90 -3.60
N VAL A 44 27.02 9.60 -4.48
CA VAL A 44 25.61 9.40 -4.13
C VAL A 44 25.24 7.96 -4.45
N LEU A 45 24.67 7.27 -3.47
CA LEU A 45 24.16 5.91 -3.61
C LEU A 45 22.67 5.96 -3.96
N ILE A 46 22.32 5.51 -5.16
CA ILE A 46 20.94 5.31 -5.60
C ILE A 46 20.52 3.89 -5.23
N VAL A 47 19.36 3.77 -4.58
CA VAL A 47 18.79 2.49 -4.12
C VAL A 47 17.48 2.28 -4.85
N ASN A 48 17.47 1.37 -5.81
CA ASN A 48 16.32 1.05 -6.63
C ASN A 48 15.63 -0.20 -6.07
N ILE A 49 14.38 -0.05 -5.66
CA ILE A 49 13.53 -1.15 -5.18
C ILE A 49 12.45 -1.38 -6.24
N PRO A 50 12.50 -2.48 -7.00
CA PRO A 50 11.48 -2.78 -7.99
C PRO A 50 10.14 -3.10 -7.31
N GLU A 51 9.06 -2.95 -8.07
CA GLU A 51 7.77 -3.48 -7.63
C GLU A 51 7.84 -5.01 -7.49
N SER A 52 7.35 -5.52 -6.37
CA SER A 52 7.40 -6.95 -6.05
C SER A 52 6.15 -7.68 -6.53
N ASP A 53 6.33 -8.90 -7.04
CA ASP A 53 5.22 -9.82 -7.35
C ASP A 53 4.67 -10.54 -6.10
N LEU A 54 5.33 -10.39 -4.95
CA LEU A 54 4.95 -11.01 -3.69
C LEU A 54 4.54 -9.95 -2.66
N LYS A 55 3.34 -9.41 -2.83
CA LYS A 55 2.77 -8.38 -1.94
C LYS A 55 1.84 -8.98 -0.86
N PRO A 56 1.64 -8.29 0.27
CA PRO A 56 2.34 -7.08 0.71
C PRO A 56 3.69 -7.39 1.38
N HIS A 57 4.61 -6.42 1.34
CA HIS A 57 5.78 -6.40 2.20
C HIS A 57 5.47 -5.71 3.54
N TYR A 58 6.00 -6.28 4.61
CA TYR A 58 5.90 -5.80 5.98
C TYR A 58 7.27 -5.34 6.48
N ALA A 59 7.33 -4.26 7.25
CA ALA A 59 8.50 -3.83 8.01
C ALA A 59 8.33 -4.16 9.50
N LEU A 60 9.43 -4.55 10.17
CA LEU A 60 9.46 -4.84 11.60
C LEU A 60 9.69 -3.56 12.41
N ASP A 61 8.87 -3.30 13.43
CA ASP A 61 9.08 -2.19 14.36
C ASP A 61 9.95 -2.58 15.58
N ASP A 62 10.23 -1.61 16.43
CA ASP A 62 11.00 -1.76 17.67
C ASP A 62 10.32 -2.64 18.74
N GLN A 63 9.02 -2.92 18.57
CA GLN A 63 8.21 -3.80 19.42
C GLN A 63 8.07 -5.21 18.82
N ASN A 64 8.84 -5.55 17.78
CA ASN A 64 8.79 -6.81 17.04
C ASN A 64 7.43 -7.08 16.36
N LYS A 65 6.71 -6.03 15.95
CA LYS A 65 5.46 -6.12 15.22
C LYS A 65 5.67 -5.77 13.74
N TRP A 66 4.98 -6.53 12.90
CA TRP A 66 5.01 -6.38 11.44
C TRP A 66 3.93 -5.42 10.95
N TRP A 67 4.35 -4.44 10.15
CA TRP A 67 3.49 -3.41 9.60
C TRP A 67 3.66 -3.29 8.10
N ALA A 68 2.56 -3.22 7.36
CA ALA A 68 2.62 -2.93 5.93
C ALA A 68 2.49 -1.42 5.72
N TYR A 69 3.30 -0.90 4.83
CA TYR A 69 3.26 0.51 4.43
C TYR A 69 3.00 0.60 2.93
N ILE A 70 2.32 1.66 2.52
CA ILE A 70 2.13 2.04 1.13
C ILE A 70 2.74 3.42 0.89
N ARG A 71 3.18 3.64 -0.34
CA ARG A 71 3.64 4.96 -0.78
C ARG A 71 2.48 5.72 -1.41
N ILE A 72 2.25 6.94 -0.95
CA ILE A 72 1.28 7.89 -1.50
C ILE A 72 2.09 9.14 -1.82
N ASP A 73 2.29 9.40 -3.11
CA ASP A 73 3.18 10.43 -3.62
C ASP A 73 4.59 10.34 -3.00
N ASP A 74 5.02 11.34 -2.25
CA ASP A 74 6.30 11.44 -1.58
C ASP A 74 6.31 10.84 -0.16
N LYS A 75 5.18 10.27 0.31
CA LYS A 75 4.99 9.84 1.70
C LYS A 75 4.81 8.35 1.85
N THR A 76 5.32 7.83 2.97
CA THR A 76 5.11 6.45 3.41
C THR A 76 4.04 6.43 4.49
N VAL A 77 2.92 5.76 4.24
CA VAL A 77 1.74 5.71 5.13
C VAL A 77 1.45 4.28 5.53
N LEU A 78 1.02 4.07 6.77
CA LEU A 78 0.61 2.75 7.24
C LEU A 78 -0.60 2.26 6.43
N ALA A 79 -0.50 1.06 5.87
CA ALA A 79 -1.55 0.48 5.05
C ALA A 79 -2.77 0.12 5.91
N SER A 80 -3.96 0.49 5.44
CA SER A 80 -5.20 0.05 6.08
C SER A 80 -5.37 -1.45 5.95
N LYS A 81 -6.22 -2.03 6.80
CA LYS A 81 -6.55 -3.46 6.71
C LYS A 81 -7.24 -3.82 5.37
N ILE A 82 -7.92 -2.87 4.73
CA ILE A 82 -8.52 -3.07 3.40
C ILE A 82 -7.40 -3.20 2.37
N ILE A 83 -6.47 -2.25 2.33
CA ILE A 83 -5.34 -2.26 1.38
C ILE A 83 -4.47 -3.50 1.55
N VAL A 84 -4.16 -3.88 2.79
CA VAL A 84 -3.40 -5.10 3.08
C VAL A 84 -4.10 -6.35 2.51
N GLU A 85 -5.42 -6.43 2.61
CA GLU A 85 -6.17 -7.57 2.09
C GLU A 85 -6.26 -7.56 0.56
N VAL A 86 -6.36 -6.38 -0.06
CA VAL A 86 -6.27 -6.23 -1.52
C VAL A 86 -4.92 -6.73 -2.01
N LEU A 87 -3.82 -6.23 -1.46
CA LEU A 87 -2.46 -6.63 -1.85
C LEU A 87 -2.19 -8.14 -1.72
N LYS A 88 -2.80 -8.81 -0.73
CA LYS A 88 -2.69 -10.27 -0.55
C LYS A 88 -3.43 -11.09 -1.62
N ASN A 89 -4.44 -10.51 -2.25
CA ASN A 89 -5.34 -11.22 -3.15
C ASN A 89 -5.22 -10.75 -4.60
N ASP A 90 -4.52 -9.63 -4.86
CA ASP A 90 -4.32 -9.03 -6.18
C ASP A 90 -3.65 -10.00 -7.18
N HIS A 91 -2.74 -10.84 -6.71
CA HIS A 91 -1.99 -11.81 -7.53
C HIS A 91 -2.68 -13.17 -7.70
N LYS A 92 -3.92 -13.34 -7.20
CA LYS A 92 -4.67 -14.58 -7.44
C LYS A 92 -5.42 -14.42 -8.76
N ASP A 93 -4.94 -15.09 -9.81
CA ASP A 93 -5.65 -15.30 -11.10
C ASP A 93 -7.03 -16.00 -10.97
N GLN A 94 -7.50 -16.22 -9.74
CA GLN A 94 -8.86 -16.61 -9.46
C GLN A 94 -9.76 -15.40 -9.70
N GLY A 95 -10.24 -15.26 -10.93
CA GLY A 95 -11.29 -14.31 -11.28
C GLY A 95 -12.38 -14.34 -10.20
N VAL A 96 -12.46 -13.24 -9.44
CA VAL A 96 -13.46 -13.12 -8.38
C VAL A 96 -14.81 -13.05 -9.07
N LEU A 97 -15.60 -14.12 -8.99
CA LEU A 97 -16.95 -14.14 -9.51
C LEU A 97 -17.79 -13.14 -8.69
N ILE A 98 -18.04 -11.95 -9.23
CA ILE A 98 -18.99 -11.02 -8.65
C ILE A 98 -20.38 -11.56 -8.95
N SER A 99 -21.03 -12.18 -7.97
CA SER A 99 -22.49 -12.17 -7.98
C SER A 99 -22.91 -10.80 -7.50
N TYR A 100 -23.53 -9.97 -8.36
CA TYR A 100 -24.12 -8.67 -8.01
C TYR A 100 -25.15 -8.83 -6.89
N SER A 101 -24.66 -8.89 -5.67
CA SER A 101 -25.47 -9.09 -4.49
C SER A 101 -26.20 -7.80 -4.15
N ASP A 102 -27.30 -7.89 -3.41
CA ASP A 102 -28.10 -6.70 -3.07
C ASP A 102 -27.28 -5.61 -2.36
N ASN A 103 -26.25 -6.00 -1.60
CA ASN A 103 -25.36 -5.06 -0.92
C ASN A 103 -24.47 -4.26 -1.88
N GLU A 104 -24.01 -4.88 -2.96
CA GLU A 104 -23.16 -4.23 -3.97
C GLU A 104 -23.98 -3.24 -4.78
N LYS A 105 -25.22 -3.59 -5.12
CA LYS A 105 -26.16 -2.67 -5.78
C LYS A 105 -26.44 -1.43 -4.92
N VAL A 106 -26.65 -1.61 -3.62
CA VAL A 106 -26.85 -0.49 -2.68
C VAL A 106 -25.63 0.44 -2.66
N LEU A 107 -24.42 -0.10 -2.65
CA LEU A 107 -23.19 0.70 -2.70
C LEU A 107 -23.06 1.47 -4.01
N LEU A 108 -23.29 0.81 -5.15
CA LEU A 108 -23.18 1.44 -6.45
C LEU A 108 -24.24 2.53 -6.65
N GLN A 109 -25.47 2.30 -6.19
CA GLN A 109 -26.50 3.35 -6.20
C GLN A 109 -26.09 4.54 -5.33
N TYR A 110 -25.56 4.27 -4.13
CA TYR A 110 -25.05 5.34 -3.27
C TYR A 110 -23.95 6.14 -3.97
N LEU A 111 -23.00 5.45 -4.63
CA LEU A 111 -21.89 6.09 -5.34
C LEU A 111 -22.31 6.79 -6.65
N ALA A 112 -23.46 6.44 -7.22
CA ALA A 112 -24.05 7.18 -8.34
C ALA A 112 -24.61 8.53 -7.87
N ASP A 113 -25.17 8.57 -6.67
CA ASP A 113 -25.74 9.78 -6.08
C ASP A 113 -24.70 10.61 -5.29
N HIS A 114 -23.59 9.99 -4.86
CA HIS A 114 -22.53 10.56 -4.04
C HIS A 114 -21.15 10.19 -4.59
N GLU A 115 -20.24 11.14 -4.75
CA GLU A 115 -18.94 10.87 -5.40
C GLU A 115 -18.02 9.89 -4.65
N ARG A 116 -18.21 9.71 -3.34
CA ARG A 116 -17.34 8.90 -2.49
C ARG A 116 -18.03 8.36 -1.25
N ILE A 117 -17.46 7.30 -0.66
CA ILE A 117 -17.91 6.73 0.60
C ILE A 117 -16.73 6.22 1.44
N THR A 118 -16.79 6.37 2.76
CA THR A 118 -15.82 5.77 3.69
C THR A 118 -16.30 4.39 4.18
N LEU A 119 -15.39 3.58 4.73
CA LEU A 119 -15.78 2.31 5.37
C LEU A 119 -16.83 2.50 6.48
N LYS A 120 -16.73 3.60 7.24
CA LYS A 120 -17.67 3.94 8.32
C LYS A 120 -19.06 4.25 7.79
N GLU A 121 -19.16 5.05 6.73
CA GLU A 121 -20.43 5.37 6.08
C GLU A 121 -21.04 4.12 5.46
N PHE A 122 -20.23 3.31 4.78
CA PHE A 122 -20.69 2.09 4.14
C PHE A 122 -21.24 1.07 5.15
N SER A 123 -20.56 0.88 6.28
CA SER A 123 -21.01 0.02 7.37
C SER A 123 -22.37 0.46 7.92
N LYS A 124 -22.62 1.78 8.01
CA LYS A 124 -23.91 2.34 8.44
C LYS A 124 -24.99 2.16 7.38
N LEU A 125 -24.66 2.42 6.12
CA LEU A 125 -25.56 2.26 4.97
C LEU A 125 -26.14 0.84 4.91
N LEU A 126 -25.29 -0.17 5.04
CA LEU A 126 -25.69 -1.58 5.03
C LEU A 126 -26.20 -2.10 6.38
N ARG A 127 -26.15 -1.28 7.45
CA ARG A 127 -26.46 -1.68 8.83
C ARG A 127 -25.74 -2.99 9.22
N CYS A 128 -24.46 -3.10 8.88
CA CYS A 128 -23.66 -4.29 9.14
C CYS A 128 -22.40 -3.99 9.93
N SER A 129 -21.66 -5.04 10.30
CA SER A 129 -20.37 -4.88 10.97
C SER A 129 -19.30 -4.34 10.01
N TYR A 130 -18.31 -3.64 10.56
CA TYR A 130 -17.12 -3.19 9.83
C TYR A 130 -16.41 -4.34 9.10
N ARG A 131 -16.34 -5.52 9.72
CA ARG A 131 -15.74 -6.70 9.09
C ARG A 131 -16.49 -7.13 7.82
N LYS A 132 -17.82 -7.08 7.84
CA LYS A 132 -18.63 -7.42 6.65
C LYS A 132 -18.48 -6.36 5.57
N ALA A 133 -18.57 -5.08 5.93
CA ALA A 133 -18.37 -3.96 5.00
C ALA A 133 -16.98 -3.99 4.35
N GLN A 134 -15.92 -4.18 5.16
CA GLN A 134 -14.55 -4.34 4.69
C GLN A 134 -14.42 -5.47 3.66
N LYS A 135 -15.00 -6.64 3.92
CA LYS A 135 -14.92 -7.78 2.98
C LYS A 135 -15.56 -7.44 1.62
N ILE A 136 -16.69 -6.74 1.63
CA ILE A 136 -17.36 -6.31 0.40
C ILE A 136 -16.49 -5.30 -0.36
N LEU A 137 -15.94 -4.29 0.32
CA LEU A 137 -15.07 -3.30 -0.31
C LEU A 137 -13.82 -3.94 -0.94
N VAL A 138 -13.16 -4.87 -0.22
CA VAL A 138 -12.00 -5.60 -0.76
C VAL A 138 -12.36 -6.32 -2.06
N ASN A 139 -13.48 -7.05 -2.09
CA ASN A 139 -13.92 -7.76 -3.29
C ASN A 139 -14.20 -6.81 -4.46
N LEU A 140 -14.82 -5.66 -4.19
CA LEU A 140 -15.14 -4.67 -5.22
C LEU A 140 -13.89 -3.94 -5.75
N ILE A 141 -12.86 -3.77 -4.92
CA ILE A 141 -11.56 -3.23 -5.35
C ILE A 141 -10.85 -4.26 -6.24
N LEU A 142 -10.76 -5.51 -5.80
CA LEU A 142 -10.10 -6.59 -6.57
C LEU A 142 -10.75 -6.85 -7.93
N THR A 143 -12.02 -6.48 -8.08
CA THR A 143 -12.78 -6.64 -9.34
C THR A 143 -12.86 -5.33 -10.14
N ASN A 144 -12.15 -4.30 -9.70
CA ASN A 144 -12.08 -3.00 -10.34
C ASN A 144 -13.45 -2.33 -10.54
N VAL A 145 -14.39 -2.58 -9.63
CA VAL A 145 -15.71 -1.90 -9.58
C VAL A 145 -15.61 -0.58 -8.82
N ILE A 146 -14.76 -0.54 -7.79
CA ILE A 146 -14.45 0.67 -7.02
C ILE A 146 -12.93 0.83 -6.88
N LYS A 147 -12.47 2.05 -6.64
CA LYS A 147 -11.08 2.36 -6.28
C LYS A 147 -10.99 2.88 -4.86
N ALA A 148 -9.91 2.51 -4.18
CA ALA A 148 -9.56 3.04 -2.87
C ALA A 148 -8.62 4.25 -3.03
N TYR A 149 -8.93 5.31 -2.31
CA TYR A 149 -8.07 6.49 -2.17
C TYR A 149 -7.75 6.68 -0.71
N THR A 150 -6.46 6.71 -0.41
CA THR A 150 -5.95 6.99 0.93
C THR A 150 -5.32 8.37 0.91
N SER A 151 -5.70 9.20 1.86
CA SER A 151 -5.05 10.47 2.17
C SER A 151 -4.51 10.44 3.60
N GLU A 152 -3.78 11.47 4.01
CA GLU A 152 -3.36 11.61 5.42
C GLU A 152 -4.54 11.65 6.40
N LYS A 153 -5.70 12.15 5.96
CA LYS A 153 -6.87 12.41 6.83
C LYS A 153 -7.88 11.27 6.84
N GLU A 154 -8.10 10.66 5.68
CA GLU A 154 -9.14 9.65 5.50
C GLU A 154 -8.87 8.71 4.33
N GLU A 155 -9.37 7.49 4.44
CA GLU A 155 -9.50 6.50 3.37
C GLU A 155 -10.96 6.47 2.89
N TYR A 156 -11.16 6.63 1.59
CA TYR A 156 -12.47 6.61 0.95
C TYR A 156 -12.45 5.81 -0.36
N PHE A 157 -13.62 5.47 -0.85
CA PHE A 157 -13.83 4.64 -2.02
C PHE A 157 -14.75 5.34 -3.01
N VAL A 158 -14.45 5.18 -4.30
CA VAL A 158 -15.20 5.79 -5.41
C VAL A 158 -15.48 4.73 -6.47
N ALA A 159 -16.55 4.90 -7.24
CA ALA A 159 -16.80 4.04 -8.40
C ALA A 159 -15.72 4.29 -9.48
N VAL A 160 -15.40 3.25 -10.24
CA VAL A 160 -14.45 3.32 -11.38
C VAL A 160 -15.11 3.93 -12.60
#